data_AF-A0A9E4W2L8-F1
#
_entry.id   AF-A0A9E4W2L8-F1
#
_cell.length_a   1.000
_cell.length_b   1.000
_cell.length_c   1.000
_cell.angle_alpha   90.00
_cell.angle_beta   90.00
_cell.angle_gamma   90.00
#
_symmetry.space_group_name_H-M   'P 1'
#
loop_
_entity.id
_entity.type
_entity.pdbx_description
1 polymer ?
#
loop_
_entity_poly.entity_id
_entity_poly.type
_entity_poly.pdbx_seq_one_letter_code
_entity_poly.pdbx_strand_id
1 'polypeptide(L)'
;MQTTVVGNYPKIPNRPRPGRLRNAINKRDRGDLSSEELLAVEDEVTAEVIEEQIAAGVDVVTDGQVRWDDDQTYVARRLGGVEIGGLQRYLDTNTYYRQPEITGAIKFKEPVLAAAWQFAQKKSSRPVKAIVPGPYTMATLSADKHYGDREKLALAFAEALRGEVEALAAAGCKQIQVNDPVIVFHKDDYGTFHKAITKLLDGVSGVETGVYTWFGDCGGILAQMQELPCDVIGLDFEAGPGNWEALESATFEKKLGAGIVDARNTRLESASEVAEAVKRLSAAVPVERLYVNPSCGLEYLPREVALEKLKVMVEGARQAEGVTA
;
A
#
# COMPACT_ATOMS: atom_id res chain seq x y z
N MET A 1 -6.01 -0.10 19.80
CA MET A 1 -5.99 0.07 18.33
C MET A 1 -4.61 0.56 17.92
N GLN A 2 -4.23 0.44 16.65
CA GLN A 2 -3.01 1.07 16.12
C GLN A 2 -3.35 2.00 14.97
N THR A 3 -2.51 3.01 14.75
CA THR A 3 -2.58 3.90 13.59
C THR A 3 -1.48 3.56 12.60
N THR A 4 -1.78 3.61 11.31
CA THR A 4 -0.81 3.34 10.24
C THR A 4 -1.12 4.15 8.99
N VAL A 5 -0.26 4.04 7.99
CA VAL A 5 -0.49 4.57 6.64
C VAL A 5 -0.57 3.43 5.63
N VAL A 6 -1.28 3.61 4.52
CA VAL A 6 -1.44 2.54 3.52
C VAL A 6 -0.15 2.27 2.77
N GLY A 7 0.62 3.30 2.40
CA GLY A 7 1.83 3.10 1.61
C GLY A 7 2.44 4.42 1.18
N ASN A 8 2.15 4.84 -0.04
CA ASN A 8 2.77 5.99 -0.67
C ASN A 8 2.46 7.31 0.06
N TYR A 9 3.41 8.22 0.00
CA TYR A 9 3.34 9.53 0.65
C TYR A 9 3.84 10.63 -0.30
N PRO A 10 3.38 11.89 -0.16
CA PRO A 10 3.82 12.98 -1.03
C PRO A 10 5.35 13.15 -1.07
N LYS A 11 5.91 12.98 -2.27
CA LYS A 11 7.37 13.07 -2.51
C LYS A 11 7.89 14.49 -2.62
N ILE A 12 6.99 15.45 -2.90
CA ILE A 12 7.33 16.87 -3.03
C ILE A 12 7.16 17.53 -1.66
N PRO A 13 8.22 18.11 -1.06
CA PRO A 13 8.12 18.77 0.22
C PRO A 13 7.32 20.08 0.14
N ASN A 14 6.87 20.58 1.29
CA ASN A 14 6.20 21.87 1.39
C ASN A 14 7.12 23.01 0.94
N ARG A 15 6.53 24.00 0.26
CA ARG A 15 7.23 25.25 -0.08
C ARG A 15 7.72 25.94 1.20
N PRO A 16 8.89 26.61 1.18
CA PRO A 16 9.73 26.89 0.01
C PRO A 16 10.77 25.80 -0.30
N ARG A 17 10.73 24.62 0.33
CA ARG A 17 11.72 23.56 0.09
C ARG A 17 11.66 23.12 -1.38
N PRO A 18 12.80 23.01 -2.09
CA PRO A 18 12.82 22.55 -3.47
C PRO A 18 12.43 21.07 -3.55
N GLY A 19 11.81 20.67 -4.66
CA GLY A 19 11.51 19.26 -4.96
C GLY A 19 12.77 18.45 -5.26
N ARG A 20 13.62 18.22 -4.24
CA ARG A 20 14.96 17.65 -4.42
C ARG A 20 14.96 16.29 -5.10
N LEU A 21 14.00 15.42 -4.76
CA LEU A 21 13.87 14.11 -5.40
C LEU A 21 13.55 14.23 -6.87
N ARG A 22 12.53 15.03 -7.22
CA ARG A 22 12.16 15.28 -8.62
C ARG A 22 13.33 15.86 -9.42
N ASN A 23 14.07 16.80 -8.83
CA ASN A 23 15.24 17.38 -9.46
C ASN A 23 16.38 16.37 -9.66
N ALA A 24 16.61 15.48 -8.67
CA ALA A 24 17.60 14.42 -8.75
C ALA A 24 17.23 13.39 -9.82
N ILE A 25 15.97 12.94 -9.87
CA ILE A 25 15.45 12.06 -10.93
C ILE A 25 15.67 12.71 -12.31
N ASN A 26 15.27 13.97 -12.48
CA ASN A 26 15.44 14.68 -13.75
C ASN A 26 16.92 14.82 -14.17
N LYS A 27 17.84 14.98 -13.21
CA LYS A 27 19.29 15.00 -13.48
C LYS A 27 19.79 13.61 -13.86
N ARG A 28 19.32 12.57 -13.17
CA ARG A 28 19.67 11.17 -13.47
C ARG A 28 19.24 10.79 -14.88
N ASP A 29 18.03 11.16 -15.28
CA ASP A 29 17.48 10.90 -16.62
C ASP A 29 18.30 11.57 -17.75
N ARG A 30 18.95 12.70 -17.45
CA ARG A 30 19.86 13.38 -18.39
C ARG A 30 21.30 12.88 -18.34
N GLY A 31 21.63 12.00 -17.39
CA GLY A 31 23.01 11.55 -17.15
C GLY A 31 23.86 12.52 -16.33
N ASP A 32 23.26 13.57 -15.76
CA ASP A 32 23.96 14.60 -14.96
C ASP A 32 24.22 14.17 -13.50
N LEU A 33 23.75 12.99 -13.10
CA LEU A 33 23.77 12.51 -11.71
C LEU A 33 23.90 10.97 -11.69
N SER A 34 24.68 10.41 -10.77
CA SER A 34 24.95 8.97 -10.66
C SER A 34 23.80 8.20 -9.98
N SER A 35 23.78 6.87 -10.09
CA SER A 35 22.79 6.06 -9.36
C SER A 35 22.97 6.19 -7.84
N GLU A 36 24.23 6.26 -7.37
CA GLU A 36 24.58 6.41 -5.96
C GLU A 36 24.14 7.77 -5.41
N GLU A 37 24.31 8.84 -6.21
CA GLU A 37 23.85 10.18 -5.84
C GLU A 37 22.32 10.24 -5.76
N LEU A 38 21.60 9.55 -6.65
CA LEU A 38 20.14 9.50 -6.60
C LEU A 38 19.68 8.75 -5.34
N LEU A 39 20.31 7.61 -5.06
CA LEU A 39 20.03 6.80 -3.89
C LEU A 39 20.24 7.60 -2.58
N ALA A 40 21.28 8.43 -2.51
CA ALA A 40 21.50 9.31 -1.36
C ALA A 40 20.34 10.30 -1.16
N VAL A 41 19.82 10.90 -2.24
CA VAL A 41 18.66 11.80 -2.17
C VAL A 41 17.39 11.04 -1.77
N GLU A 42 17.18 9.84 -2.30
CA GLU A 42 16.07 8.96 -1.93
C GLU A 42 16.12 8.60 -0.44
N ASP A 43 17.30 8.27 0.08
CA ASP A 43 17.55 7.94 1.48
C ASP A 43 17.20 9.11 2.42
N GLU A 44 17.62 10.32 2.07
CA GLU A 44 17.26 11.52 2.81
C GLU A 44 15.74 11.77 2.82
N VAL A 45 15.07 11.64 1.66
CA VAL A 45 13.61 11.85 1.57
C VAL A 45 12.85 10.77 2.32
N THR A 46 13.32 9.53 2.27
CA THR A 46 12.74 8.42 3.03
C THR A 46 12.82 8.70 4.53
N ALA A 47 13.98 9.14 5.04
CA ALA A 47 14.13 9.50 6.44
C ALA A 47 13.19 10.66 6.85
N GLU A 48 13.06 11.70 6.03
CA GLU A 48 12.14 12.81 6.29
C GLU A 48 10.68 12.38 6.32
N VAL A 49 10.26 11.50 5.41
CA VAL A 49 8.88 10.99 5.39
C VAL A 49 8.57 10.17 6.65
N ILE A 50 9.50 9.31 7.05
CA ILE A 50 9.39 8.53 8.29
C ILE A 50 9.28 9.46 9.49
N GLU A 51 10.14 10.47 9.58
CA GLU A 51 10.10 11.45 10.68
C GLU A 51 8.76 12.21 10.72
N GLU A 52 8.23 12.64 9.58
CA GLU A 52 6.92 13.29 9.49
C GLU A 52 5.79 12.38 9.97
N GLN A 53 5.76 11.11 9.57
CA GLN A 53 4.77 10.14 10.04
C GLN A 53 4.88 9.90 11.55
N ILE A 54 6.09 9.78 12.08
CA ILE A 54 6.34 9.61 13.53
C ILE A 54 5.90 10.87 14.30
N ALA A 55 6.21 12.05 13.78
CA ALA A 55 5.84 13.33 14.38
C ALA A 55 4.33 13.56 14.38
N ALA A 56 3.60 13.01 13.41
CA ALA A 56 2.14 12.97 13.42
C ALA A 56 1.56 12.01 14.46
N GLY A 57 2.40 11.14 15.06
CA GLY A 57 2.01 10.18 16.09
C GLY A 57 1.59 8.81 15.57
N VAL A 58 1.86 8.50 14.30
CA VAL A 58 1.53 7.21 13.66
C VAL A 58 2.30 6.06 14.34
N ASP A 59 1.60 4.95 14.62
CA ASP A 59 2.19 3.81 15.35
C ASP A 59 3.05 2.91 14.48
N VAL A 60 2.57 2.62 13.26
CA VAL A 60 3.28 1.83 12.26
C VAL A 60 3.43 2.65 10.98
N VAL A 61 4.66 2.98 10.63
CA VAL A 61 4.99 3.85 9.50
C VAL A 61 5.37 3.06 8.25
N THR A 62 5.48 3.73 7.11
CA THR A 62 6.06 3.17 5.88
C THR A 62 7.27 3.98 5.44
N ASP A 63 8.01 3.49 4.45
CA ASP A 63 9.04 4.25 3.74
C ASP A 63 8.46 5.34 2.79
N GLY A 64 7.14 5.48 2.76
CA GLY A 64 6.40 6.37 1.86
C GLY A 64 6.48 5.97 0.38
N GLN A 65 7.01 4.79 0.05
CA GLN A 65 7.33 4.35 -1.30
C GLN A 65 8.08 5.44 -2.09
N VAL A 66 8.99 6.15 -1.41
CA VAL A 66 9.72 7.31 -1.96
C VAL A 66 10.49 6.95 -3.22
N ARG A 67 11.10 5.76 -3.24
CA ARG A 67 11.90 5.25 -4.36
C ARG A 67 11.09 4.76 -5.55
N TRP A 68 9.76 4.63 -5.40
CA TRP A 68 8.92 4.04 -6.43
C TRP A 68 8.52 5.11 -7.43
N ASP A 69 8.52 4.78 -8.72
CA ASP A 69 7.93 5.65 -9.74
C ASP A 69 6.40 5.71 -9.57
N ASP A 70 5.82 4.53 -9.39
CA ASP A 70 4.40 4.22 -9.23
C ASP A 70 4.27 2.80 -8.63
N ASP A 71 3.04 2.37 -8.33
CA ASP A 71 2.76 1.08 -7.67
C ASP A 71 3.03 -0.17 -8.53
N GLN A 72 3.36 -0.03 -9.82
CA GLN A 72 3.57 -1.14 -10.75
C GLN A 72 5.04 -1.22 -11.20
N THR A 73 5.54 -0.15 -11.79
CA THR A 73 6.80 -0.08 -12.54
C THR A 73 8.00 -0.44 -11.68
N TYR A 74 8.03 0.02 -10.42
CA TYR A 74 9.20 -0.11 -9.58
C TYR A 74 9.59 -1.58 -9.37
N VAL A 75 8.64 -2.44 -9.05
CA VAL A 75 8.91 -3.88 -8.88
C VAL A 75 8.96 -4.58 -10.23
N ALA A 76 8.02 -4.29 -11.14
CA ALA A 76 7.91 -4.94 -12.44
C ALA A 76 9.23 -4.89 -13.24
N ARG A 77 9.93 -3.75 -13.24
CA ARG A 77 11.16 -3.57 -14.02
C ARG A 77 12.34 -4.43 -13.58
N ARG A 78 12.27 -5.03 -12.38
CA ARG A 78 13.31 -5.93 -11.83
C ARG A 78 12.99 -7.40 -12.01
N LEU A 79 11.82 -7.74 -12.54
CA LEU A 79 11.47 -9.12 -12.86
C LEU A 79 12.13 -9.54 -14.20
N GLY A 80 12.34 -10.84 -14.38
CA GLY A 80 12.63 -11.42 -15.70
C GLY A 80 11.36 -11.54 -16.53
N GLY A 81 11.46 -11.46 -17.85
CA GLY A 81 10.30 -11.60 -18.76
C GLY A 81 9.35 -10.40 -18.79
N VAL A 82 9.74 -9.28 -18.16
CA VAL A 82 8.95 -8.05 -18.08
C VAL A 82 9.78 -6.89 -18.64
N GLU A 83 9.20 -6.21 -19.62
CA GLU A 83 9.69 -4.94 -20.15
C GLU A 83 8.80 -3.78 -19.67
N ILE A 84 9.30 -2.55 -19.73
CA ILE A 84 8.53 -1.36 -19.33
C ILE A 84 8.12 -0.57 -20.58
N GLY A 85 6.81 -0.51 -20.82
CA GLY A 85 6.21 0.15 -21.96
C GLY A 85 5.88 1.64 -21.73
N GLY A 86 4.85 2.08 -22.47
CA GLY A 86 4.37 3.46 -22.46
C GLY A 86 3.61 3.85 -21.17
N LEU A 87 3.31 5.14 -21.06
CA LEU A 87 2.49 5.67 -19.96
C LEU A 87 1.02 5.28 -20.15
N GLN A 88 0.40 4.77 -19.09
CA GLN A 88 -1.03 4.49 -18.99
C GLN A 88 -1.61 5.19 -17.77
N ARG A 89 -2.89 5.57 -17.86
CA ARG A 89 -3.60 6.18 -16.73
C ARG A 89 -3.82 5.11 -15.65
N TYR A 90 -3.50 5.42 -14.39
CA TYR A 90 -3.72 4.51 -13.28
C TYR A 90 -5.19 4.56 -12.85
N LEU A 91 -5.97 3.54 -13.22
CA LEU A 91 -7.40 3.43 -12.91
C LEU A 91 -8.16 4.73 -13.25
N ASP A 92 -9.16 5.11 -12.45
CA ASP A 92 -9.85 6.39 -12.56
C ASP A 92 -9.23 7.45 -11.65
N THR A 93 -7.93 7.69 -11.84
CA THR A 93 -7.18 8.75 -11.19
C THR A 93 -6.56 9.68 -12.22
N ASN A 94 -5.97 10.79 -11.76
CA ASN A 94 -5.16 11.68 -12.59
C ASN A 94 -3.65 11.35 -12.54
N THR A 95 -3.29 10.15 -12.07
CA THR A 95 -1.90 9.67 -12.06
C THR A 95 -1.67 8.64 -13.18
N TYR A 96 -0.40 8.41 -13.49
CA TYR A 96 0.02 7.56 -14.59
C TYR A 96 1.14 6.63 -14.13
N TYR A 97 1.17 5.44 -14.71
CA TYR A 97 2.24 4.46 -14.50
C TYR A 97 2.81 4.04 -15.86
N ARG A 98 4.02 3.49 -15.87
CA ARG A 98 4.55 2.85 -17.09
C ARG A 98 4.09 1.40 -17.13
N GLN A 99 3.36 1.04 -18.17
CA GLN A 99 2.74 -0.27 -18.26
C GLN A 99 3.80 -1.37 -18.36
N PRO A 100 3.79 -2.37 -17.46
CA PRO A 100 4.61 -3.57 -17.66
C PRO A 100 4.11 -4.33 -18.90
N GLU A 101 5.04 -4.76 -19.75
CA GLU A 101 4.77 -5.61 -20.91
C GLU A 101 5.39 -6.98 -20.68
N ILE A 102 4.56 -8.03 -20.69
CA ILE A 102 4.99 -9.38 -20.36
C ILE A 102 5.44 -10.08 -21.64
N THR A 103 6.74 -10.02 -21.91
CA THR A 103 7.36 -10.51 -23.15
C THR A 103 7.87 -11.94 -23.04
N GLY A 104 7.90 -12.49 -21.83
CA GLY A 104 8.30 -13.87 -21.57
C GLY A 104 7.88 -14.34 -20.18
N ALA A 105 8.38 -15.52 -19.79
CA ALA A 105 8.09 -16.07 -18.47
C ALA A 105 8.61 -15.15 -17.35
N ILE A 106 7.72 -14.78 -16.43
CA ILE A 106 8.03 -13.93 -15.29
C ILE A 106 8.96 -14.68 -14.33
N LYS A 107 10.05 -14.05 -13.93
CA LYS A 107 11.02 -14.65 -13.00
C LYS A 107 11.42 -13.66 -11.92
N PHE A 108 11.42 -14.14 -10.68
CA PHE A 108 12.16 -13.48 -9.61
C PHE A 108 13.66 -13.56 -9.93
N LYS A 109 14.36 -12.43 -9.86
CA LYS A 109 15.81 -12.37 -10.09
C LYS A 109 16.56 -12.19 -8.78
N GLU A 110 16.23 -11.12 -8.07
CA GLU A 110 16.83 -10.75 -6.79
C GLU A 110 15.84 -9.89 -6.00
N PRO A 111 15.95 -9.84 -4.65
CA PRO A 111 15.12 -8.98 -3.83
C PRO A 111 15.39 -7.50 -4.09
N VAL A 112 14.32 -6.70 -4.23
CA VAL A 112 14.44 -5.26 -4.46
C VAL A 112 13.86 -4.44 -3.31
N LEU A 113 12.97 -5.03 -2.52
CA LEU A 113 12.30 -4.34 -1.42
C LEU A 113 13.04 -4.46 -0.09
N ALA A 114 13.72 -5.59 0.15
CA ALA A 114 14.34 -5.90 1.44
C ALA A 114 15.38 -4.86 1.88
N ALA A 115 16.29 -4.45 0.98
CA ALA A 115 17.33 -3.47 1.30
C ALA A 115 16.76 -2.07 1.59
N ALA A 116 15.74 -1.65 0.82
CA ALA A 116 15.04 -0.38 1.04
C ALA A 116 14.31 -0.39 2.39
N TRP A 117 13.61 -1.48 2.71
CA TRP A 117 12.94 -1.67 3.98
C TRP A 117 13.93 -1.67 5.17
N GLN A 118 15.08 -2.34 5.05
CA GLN A 118 16.11 -2.35 6.10
C GLN A 118 16.65 -0.95 6.38
N PHE A 119 16.90 -0.16 5.34
CA PHE A 119 17.27 1.23 5.48
C PHE A 119 16.19 2.02 6.23
N ALA A 120 14.93 1.91 5.78
CA ALA A 120 13.80 2.61 6.39
C ALA A 120 13.64 2.23 7.87
N GLN A 121 13.69 0.94 8.20
CA GLN A 121 13.59 0.47 9.59
C GLN A 121 14.75 0.98 10.45
N LYS A 122 15.98 1.07 9.92
CA LYS A 122 17.12 1.64 10.64
C LYS A 122 16.96 3.14 10.91
N LYS A 123 16.21 3.86 10.08
CA LYS A 123 15.90 5.29 10.25
C LYS A 123 14.66 5.56 11.10
N SER A 124 13.89 4.53 11.43
CA SER A 124 12.65 4.65 12.19
C SER A 124 12.82 4.16 13.63
N SER A 125 12.25 4.90 14.58
CA SER A 125 12.06 4.43 15.96
C SER A 125 10.78 3.61 16.14
N ARG A 126 9.91 3.59 15.12
CA ARG A 126 8.65 2.82 15.06
C ARG A 126 8.79 1.62 14.13
N PRO A 127 7.96 0.58 14.26
CA PRO A 127 7.86 -0.48 13.27
C PRO A 127 7.58 0.10 11.86
N VAL A 128 8.33 -0.37 10.87
CA VAL A 128 8.11 -0.02 9.45
C VAL A 128 7.42 -1.18 8.75
N LYS A 129 6.23 -0.92 8.21
CA LYS A 129 5.48 -1.85 7.36
C LYS A 129 6.01 -1.78 5.92
N ALA A 130 6.24 -2.94 5.31
CA ALA A 130 6.65 -3.05 3.92
C ALA A 130 5.44 -3.18 2.98
N ILE A 131 5.58 -2.67 1.77
CA ILE A 131 4.53 -2.70 0.73
C ILE A 131 4.99 -3.58 -0.43
N VAL A 132 4.13 -4.49 -0.87
CA VAL A 132 4.32 -5.38 -2.03
C VAL A 132 3.13 -5.17 -2.97
N PRO A 133 3.33 -5.00 -4.29
CA PRO A 133 2.20 -4.90 -5.22
C PRO A 133 1.45 -6.23 -5.31
N GLY A 134 0.14 -6.15 -5.50
CA GLY A 134 -0.74 -7.30 -5.60
C GLY A 134 -0.67 -7.99 -6.96
N PRO A 135 -0.57 -9.32 -7.02
CA PRO A 135 -0.40 -10.06 -8.26
C PRO A 135 -1.60 -9.92 -9.21
N TYR A 136 -2.82 -9.78 -8.69
CA TYR A 136 -4.01 -9.65 -9.53
C TYR A 136 -4.08 -8.26 -10.19
N THR A 137 -3.78 -7.21 -9.43
CA THR A 137 -3.62 -5.84 -9.93
C THR A 137 -2.50 -5.76 -10.95
N MET A 138 -1.32 -6.33 -10.66
CA MET A 138 -0.21 -6.36 -11.63
C MET A 138 -0.59 -7.07 -12.92
N ALA A 139 -1.27 -8.22 -12.85
CA ALA A 139 -1.74 -8.93 -14.03
C ALA A 139 -2.74 -8.11 -14.86
N THR A 140 -3.69 -7.46 -14.18
CA THR A 140 -4.75 -6.68 -14.86
C THR A 140 -4.23 -5.39 -15.49
N LEU A 141 -3.20 -4.78 -14.89
CA LEU A 141 -2.61 -3.53 -15.37
C LEU A 141 -1.43 -3.74 -16.34
N SER A 142 -1.03 -4.98 -16.60
CA SER A 142 0.04 -5.30 -17.55
C SER A 142 -0.48 -5.59 -18.96
N ALA A 143 0.34 -5.31 -19.97
CA ALA A 143 0.10 -5.79 -21.32
C ALA A 143 0.67 -7.20 -21.47
N ASP A 144 -0.20 -8.21 -21.53
CA ASP A 144 0.22 -9.61 -21.68
C ASP A 144 0.52 -9.95 -23.15
N LYS A 145 1.78 -10.30 -23.43
CA LYS A 145 2.24 -10.78 -24.75
C LYS A 145 2.76 -12.23 -24.68
N HIS A 146 2.56 -12.93 -23.56
CA HIS A 146 3.14 -14.25 -23.31
C HIS A 146 2.14 -15.30 -22.81
N TYR A 147 1.37 -15.02 -21.77
CA TYR A 147 0.55 -16.03 -21.09
C TYR A 147 -0.82 -16.24 -21.77
N GLY A 148 -1.41 -15.17 -22.31
CA GLY A 148 -2.70 -15.18 -23.00
C GLY A 148 -3.89 -15.48 -22.08
N ASP A 149 -3.69 -15.44 -20.75
CA ASP A 149 -4.67 -15.81 -19.75
C ASP A 149 -4.35 -15.09 -18.43
N ARG A 150 -5.35 -14.35 -17.89
CA ARG A 150 -5.17 -13.52 -16.69
C ARG A 150 -4.86 -14.33 -15.46
N GLU A 151 -5.46 -15.52 -15.29
CA GLU A 151 -5.18 -16.37 -14.13
C GLU A 151 -3.73 -16.85 -14.17
N LYS A 152 -3.26 -17.39 -15.29
CA LYS A 152 -1.86 -17.79 -15.46
C LYS A 152 -0.90 -16.64 -15.21
N LEU A 153 -1.21 -15.44 -15.71
CA LEU A 153 -0.38 -14.26 -15.49
C LEU A 153 -0.36 -13.84 -14.02
N ALA A 154 -1.51 -13.78 -13.35
CA ALA A 154 -1.59 -13.44 -11.92
C ALA A 154 -0.84 -14.45 -11.06
N LEU A 155 -0.94 -15.75 -11.37
CA LEU A 155 -0.19 -16.79 -10.67
C LEU A 155 1.32 -16.70 -10.93
N ALA A 156 1.75 -16.29 -12.13
CA ALA A 156 3.16 -16.07 -12.44
C ALA A 156 3.73 -14.85 -11.69
N PHE A 157 2.97 -13.75 -11.60
CA PHE A 157 3.33 -12.62 -10.75
C PHE A 157 3.40 -13.05 -9.28
N ALA A 158 2.42 -13.79 -8.78
CA ALA A 158 2.41 -14.28 -7.40
C ALA A 158 3.64 -15.13 -7.07
N GLU A 159 4.06 -16.01 -7.99
CA GLU A 159 5.28 -16.81 -7.83
C GLU A 159 6.53 -15.94 -7.70
N ALA A 160 6.67 -14.94 -8.58
CA ALA A 160 7.85 -14.09 -8.57
C ALA A 160 7.88 -13.14 -7.36
N LEU A 161 6.73 -12.58 -6.99
CA LEU A 161 6.59 -11.66 -5.86
C LEU A 161 6.72 -12.37 -4.50
N ARG A 162 6.46 -13.69 -4.43
CA ARG A 162 6.75 -14.48 -3.23
C ARG A 162 8.22 -14.36 -2.81
N GLY A 163 9.14 -14.28 -3.77
CA GLY A 163 10.56 -14.04 -3.50
C GLY A 163 10.83 -12.71 -2.76
N GLU A 164 10.05 -11.66 -3.04
CA GLU A 164 10.13 -10.40 -2.28
C GLU A 164 9.56 -10.55 -0.87
N VAL A 165 8.42 -11.22 -0.71
CA VAL A 165 7.79 -11.45 0.60
C VAL A 165 8.71 -12.26 1.51
N GLU A 166 9.30 -13.34 0.99
CA GLU A 166 10.28 -14.17 1.70
C GLU A 166 11.54 -13.37 2.07
N ALA A 167 12.05 -12.55 1.15
CA ALA A 167 13.21 -11.71 1.42
C ALA A 167 12.94 -10.64 2.48
N LEU A 168 11.76 -10.02 2.48
CA LEU A 168 11.33 -9.08 3.52
C LEU A 168 11.20 -9.75 4.88
N ALA A 169 10.57 -10.93 4.93
CA ALA A 169 10.46 -11.72 6.17
C ALA A 169 11.86 -12.10 6.70
N ALA A 170 12.74 -12.59 5.83
CA ALA A 170 14.11 -12.94 6.17
C ALA A 170 14.95 -11.74 6.63
N ALA A 171 14.69 -10.55 6.10
CA ALA A 171 15.31 -9.30 6.55
C ALA A 171 14.85 -8.86 7.96
N GLY A 172 13.81 -9.49 8.50
CA GLY A 172 13.26 -9.20 9.82
C GLY A 172 12.00 -8.34 9.82
N CYS A 173 11.38 -8.12 8.65
CA CYS A 173 10.14 -7.37 8.53
C CYS A 173 9.02 -8.02 9.34
N LYS A 174 8.25 -7.20 10.06
CA LYS A 174 7.17 -7.67 10.96
C LYS A 174 5.78 -7.46 10.40
N GLN A 175 5.63 -6.59 9.41
CA GLN A 175 4.35 -6.34 8.74
C GLN A 175 4.57 -6.13 7.24
N ILE A 176 3.90 -6.93 6.42
CA ILE A 176 3.90 -6.82 4.95
C ILE A 176 2.47 -6.60 4.47
N GLN A 177 2.27 -5.55 3.69
CA GLN A 177 1.00 -5.26 3.05
C GLN A 177 1.08 -5.54 1.55
N VAL A 178 0.11 -6.28 1.05
CA VAL A 178 -0.12 -6.54 -0.38
C VAL A 178 -1.18 -5.55 -0.89
N ASN A 179 -0.79 -4.78 -1.89
CA ASN A 179 -1.59 -3.73 -2.50
C ASN A 179 -2.30 -4.27 -3.75
N ASP A 180 -3.55 -4.73 -3.61
CA ASP A 180 -4.26 -5.40 -4.71
C ASP A 180 -5.67 -4.82 -4.97
N PRO A 181 -5.78 -3.52 -5.28
CA PRO A 181 -7.07 -2.81 -5.32
C PRO A 181 -7.99 -3.24 -6.46
N VAL A 182 -7.48 -3.77 -7.57
CA VAL A 182 -8.28 -3.95 -8.79
C VAL A 182 -9.41 -4.96 -8.64
N ILE A 183 -9.34 -5.86 -7.64
CA ILE A 183 -10.38 -6.84 -7.37
C ILE A 183 -11.75 -6.21 -7.08
N VAL A 184 -11.81 -5.01 -6.49
CA VAL A 184 -13.09 -4.36 -6.17
C VAL A 184 -13.89 -3.95 -7.42
N PHE A 185 -13.24 -3.87 -8.58
CA PHE A 185 -13.86 -3.61 -9.88
C PHE A 185 -14.19 -4.89 -10.67
N HIS A 186 -13.68 -6.04 -10.24
CA HIS A 186 -13.77 -7.33 -10.93
C HIS A 186 -14.08 -8.46 -9.95
N LYS A 187 -15.08 -8.23 -9.10
CA LYS A 187 -15.47 -9.12 -7.99
C LYS A 187 -15.82 -10.54 -8.46
N ASP A 188 -16.27 -10.68 -9.70
CA ASP A 188 -16.55 -11.95 -10.36
C ASP A 188 -15.29 -12.82 -10.57
N ASP A 189 -14.10 -12.22 -10.59
CA ASP A 189 -12.82 -12.94 -10.71
C ASP A 189 -12.11 -13.16 -9.35
N TYR A 190 -12.89 -13.17 -8.26
CA TYR A 190 -12.36 -13.47 -6.92
C TYR A 190 -11.60 -14.80 -6.87
N GLY A 191 -12.02 -15.80 -7.66
CA GLY A 191 -11.33 -17.09 -7.73
C GLY A 191 -9.86 -16.98 -8.15
N THR A 192 -9.57 -16.19 -9.19
CA THR A 192 -8.19 -15.93 -9.63
C THR A 192 -7.42 -15.16 -8.57
N PHE A 193 -8.03 -14.10 -8.03
CA PHE A 193 -7.44 -13.27 -6.98
C PHE A 193 -7.05 -14.09 -5.75
N HIS A 194 -7.96 -14.93 -5.22
CA HIS A 194 -7.71 -15.80 -4.08
C HIS A 194 -6.53 -16.75 -4.33
N LYS A 195 -6.49 -17.40 -5.50
CA LYS A 195 -5.37 -18.31 -5.86
C LYS A 195 -4.04 -17.54 -5.92
N ALA A 196 -4.05 -16.33 -6.48
CA ALA A 196 -2.85 -15.51 -6.60
C ALA A 196 -2.32 -15.05 -5.23
N ILE A 197 -3.19 -14.54 -4.35
CA ILE A 197 -2.80 -14.17 -2.97
C ILE A 197 -2.33 -15.40 -2.18
N THR A 198 -3.02 -16.54 -2.31
CA THR A 198 -2.61 -17.79 -1.66
C THR A 198 -1.22 -18.23 -2.11
N LYS A 199 -0.95 -18.17 -3.41
CA LYS A 199 0.37 -18.53 -3.96
C LYS A 199 1.46 -17.55 -3.54
N LEU A 200 1.14 -16.26 -3.42
CA LEU A 200 2.06 -15.21 -2.97
C LEU A 200 2.49 -15.42 -1.51
N LEU A 201 1.55 -15.78 -0.64
CA LEU A 201 1.76 -15.89 0.81
C LEU A 201 2.06 -17.33 1.29
N ASP A 202 2.07 -18.30 0.39
CA ASP A 202 2.34 -19.70 0.73
C ASP A 202 3.70 -19.84 1.44
N GLY A 203 3.72 -20.58 2.55
CA GLY A 203 4.93 -20.81 3.36
C GLY A 203 5.48 -19.58 4.11
N VAL A 204 4.89 -18.40 3.96
CA VAL A 204 5.30 -17.19 4.68
C VAL A 204 4.89 -17.31 6.15
N SER A 205 5.82 -17.08 7.07
CA SER A 205 5.57 -17.16 8.51
C SER A 205 6.44 -16.17 9.29
N GLY A 206 6.05 -15.88 10.53
CA GLY A 206 6.81 -14.96 11.41
C GLY A 206 6.68 -13.48 11.06
N VAL A 207 5.77 -13.14 10.15
CA VAL A 207 5.44 -11.79 9.70
C VAL A 207 3.92 -11.66 9.60
N GLU A 208 3.37 -10.55 10.06
CA GLU A 208 1.95 -10.25 9.86
C GLU A 208 1.74 -9.77 8.42
N THR A 209 0.74 -10.34 7.75
CA THR A 209 0.44 -10.02 6.34
C THR A 209 -0.93 -9.38 6.21
N GLY A 210 -1.05 -8.40 5.33
CA GLY A 210 -2.32 -7.73 5.04
C GLY A 210 -2.59 -7.65 3.55
N VAL A 211 -3.85 -7.73 3.14
CA VAL A 211 -4.28 -7.46 1.76
C VAL A 211 -5.18 -6.24 1.76
N TYR A 212 -4.77 -5.19 1.07
CA TYR A 212 -5.43 -3.89 1.07
C TYR A 212 -6.06 -3.62 -0.30
N THR A 213 -7.30 -3.17 -0.25
CA THR A 213 -8.10 -2.78 -1.42
C THR A 213 -8.66 -1.39 -1.21
N TRP A 214 -8.79 -0.62 -2.29
CA TRP A 214 -9.28 0.76 -2.23
C TRP A 214 -9.89 1.20 -3.57
N PHE A 215 -10.46 2.41 -3.60
CA PHE A 215 -11.24 2.96 -4.72
C PHE A 215 -12.58 2.25 -5.01
N GLY A 216 -13.03 1.40 -4.09
CA GLY A 216 -14.30 0.71 -4.16
C GLY A 216 -14.51 -0.16 -2.93
N ASP A 217 -15.70 -0.77 -2.83
CA ASP A 217 -16.07 -1.64 -1.73
C ASP A 217 -15.87 -3.13 -2.04
N CYS A 218 -15.72 -3.93 -0.98
CA CYS A 218 -15.75 -5.39 -1.02
C CYS A 218 -17.17 -5.96 -0.82
N GLY A 219 -18.23 -5.16 -0.97
CA GLY A 219 -19.61 -5.64 -0.90
C GLY A 219 -19.84 -6.80 -1.88
N GLY A 220 -20.46 -7.88 -1.40
CA GLY A 220 -20.64 -9.12 -2.16
C GLY A 220 -19.48 -10.11 -2.11
N ILE A 221 -18.26 -9.67 -1.78
CA ILE A 221 -17.07 -10.54 -1.65
C ILE A 221 -16.39 -10.48 -0.28
N LEU A 222 -16.86 -9.64 0.66
CA LEU A 222 -16.21 -9.43 1.96
C LEU A 222 -16.05 -10.74 2.76
N ALA A 223 -17.06 -11.60 2.75
CA ALA A 223 -16.97 -12.92 3.40
C ALA A 223 -15.83 -13.75 2.79
N GLN A 224 -15.71 -13.75 1.47
CA GLN A 224 -14.63 -14.45 0.77
C GLN A 224 -13.28 -13.78 1.05
N MET A 225 -13.19 -12.45 1.14
CA MET A 225 -11.94 -11.76 1.52
C MET A 225 -11.40 -12.24 2.88
N GLN A 226 -12.27 -12.66 3.80
CA GLN A 226 -11.87 -13.25 5.08
C GLN A 226 -11.34 -14.69 4.98
N GLU A 227 -11.43 -15.33 3.82
CA GLU A 227 -10.84 -16.65 3.58
C GLU A 227 -9.38 -16.55 3.12
N LEU A 228 -8.91 -15.35 2.74
CA LEU A 228 -7.52 -15.13 2.32
C LEU A 228 -6.53 -15.53 3.42
N PRO A 229 -5.37 -16.12 3.07
CA PRO A 229 -4.35 -16.53 4.03
C PRO A 229 -3.49 -15.35 4.50
N CYS A 230 -4.12 -14.29 5.01
CA CYS A 230 -3.49 -13.11 5.60
C CYS A 230 -4.15 -12.74 6.93
N ASP A 231 -3.50 -11.88 7.71
CA ASP A 231 -3.95 -11.49 9.05
C ASP A 231 -4.85 -10.24 9.02
N VAL A 232 -4.60 -9.34 8.07
CA VAL A 232 -5.28 -8.05 7.93
C VAL A 232 -6.00 -7.95 6.59
N ILE A 233 -7.23 -7.44 6.61
CA ILE A 233 -7.93 -6.98 5.40
C ILE A 233 -8.07 -5.47 5.48
N GLY A 234 -7.52 -4.77 4.50
CA GLY A 234 -7.62 -3.32 4.38
C GLY A 234 -8.77 -2.91 3.45
N LEU A 235 -9.66 -2.07 3.96
CA LEU A 235 -10.85 -1.60 3.28
C LEU A 235 -10.86 -0.07 3.22
N ASP A 236 -11.30 0.46 2.08
CA ASP A 236 -11.56 1.88 1.86
C ASP A 236 -13.03 2.19 2.16
N PHE A 237 -13.28 2.95 3.21
CA PHE A 237 -14.63 3.34 3.64
C PHE A 237 -15.09 4.68 3.04
N GLU A 238 -14.21 5.37 2.30
CA GLU A 238 -14.48 6.67 1.68
C GLU A 238 -15.00 6.48 0.24
N ALA A 239 -14.20 5.83 -0.61
CA ALA A 239 -14.63 5.52 -1.97
C ALA A 239 -15.48 4.24 -2.05
N GLY A 240 -15.41 3.40 -1.02
CA GLY A 240 -16.20 2.17 -0.90
C GLY A 240 -17.19 2.21 0.27
N PRO A 241 -18.20 3.10 0.26
CA PRO A 241 -19.16 3.19 1.36
C PRO A 241 -19.92 1.88 1.60
N GLY A 242 -20.04 1.02 0.57
CA GLY A 242 -20.58 -0.34 0.68
C GLY A 242 -19.88 -1.23 1.70
N ASN A 243 -18.64 -0.90 2.08
CA ASN A 243 -17.91 -1.61 3.14
C ASN A 243 -18.55 -1.44 4.51
N TRP A 244 -19.26 -0.33 4.76
CA TRP A 244 -19.99 -0.14 6.02
C TRP A 244 -21.12 -1.15 6.15
N GLU A 245 -21.98 -1.26 5.14
CA GLU A 245 -23.08 -2.23 5.16
C GLU A 245 -22.58 -3.68 5.12
N ALA A 246 -21.50 -3.95 4.38
CA ALA A 246 -20.89 -5.27 4.32
C ALA A 246 -20.35 -5.71 5.69
N LEU A 247 -19.74 -4.79 6.44
CA LEU A 247 -19.22 -5.07 7.78
C LEU A 247 -20.34 -5.25 8.81
N GLU A 248 -21.44 -4.50 8.68
CA GLU A 248 -22.62 -4.63 9.55
C GLU A 248 -23.39 -5.94 9.31
N SER A 249 -23.30 -6.49 8.10
CA SER A 249 -24.04 -7.70 7.69
C SER A 249 -23.27 -9.01 7.81
N ALA A 250 -21.99 -8.96 8.21
CA ALA A 250 -21.15 -10.15 8.33
C ALA A 250 -20.32 -10.13 9.61
N THR A 251 -20.02 -11.31 10.16
CA THR A 251 -19.00 -11.43 11.21
C THR A 251 -17.64 -11.16 10.62
N PHE A 252 -16.83 -10.33 11.28
CA PHE A 252 -15.47 -10.01 10.86
C PHE A 252 -14.44 -10.53 11.87
N GLU A 253 -13.60 -11.48 11.45
CA GLU A 253 -12.67 -12.20 12.34
C GLU A 253 -11.21 -11.78 12.23
N LYS A 254 -10.81 -11.22 11.08
CA LYS A 254 -9.44 -10.76 10.86
C LYS A 254 -9.20 -9.41 11.54
N LYS A 255 -7.96 -8.91 11.46
CA LYS A 255 -7.68 -7.50 11.73
C LYS A 255 -8.17 -6.65 10.56
N LEU A 256 -8.64 -5.45 10.86
CA LEU A 256 -9.17 -4.52 9.88
C LEU A 256 -8.22 -3.33 9.70
N GLY A 257 -7.74 -3.15 8.47
CA GLY A 257 -7.20 -1.87 8.01
C GLY A 257 -8.36 -0.95 7.64
N ALA A 258 -8.69 -0.02 8.52
CA ALA A 258 -9.81 0.89 8.40
C ALA A 258 -9.40 2.17 7.69
N GLY A 259 -9.63 2.23 6.38
CA GLY A 259 -9.42 3.40 5.54
C GLY A 259 -10.52 4.45 5.70
N ILE A 260 -10.45 5.27 6.76
CA ILE A 260 -11.52 6.21 7.19
C ILE A 260 -11.11 7.69 7.14
N VAL A 261 -10.03 7.99 6.42
CA VAL A 261 -9.56 9.35 6.16
C VAL A 261 -9.39 9.50 4.65
N ASP A 262 -10.03 10.48 4.03
CA ASP A 262 -10.02 10.64 2.58
C ASP A 262 -8.64 11.09 2.11
N ALA A 263 -7.93 10.18 1.43
CA ALA A 263 -6.58 10.38 0.93
C ALA A 263 -6.55 11.08 -0.44
N ARG A 264 -7.71 11.44 -1.00
CA ARG A 264 -7.85 12.10 -2.31
C ARG A 264 -8.52 13.47 -2.26
N ASN A 265 -8.95 13.91 -1.07
CA ASN A 265 -9.58 15.20 -0.87
C ASN A 265 -8.77 16.07 0.08
N THR A 266 -8.62 17.36 -0.24
CA THR A 266 -7.87 18.29 0.62
C THR A 266 -8.66 18.78 1.82
N ARG A 267 -9.98 18.53 1.89
CA ARG A 267 -10.78 18.77 3.09
C ARG A 267 -10.19 17.95 4.24
N LEU A 268 -9.83 18.63 5.32
CA LEU A 268 -9.47 17.96 6.57
C LEU A 268 -10.74 17.43 7.23
N GLU A 269 -10.67 16.18 7.67
CA GLU A 269 -11.56 15.63 8.67
C GLU A 269 -11.34 16.37 10.01
N SER A 270 -12.29 16.22 10.91
CA SER A 270 -12.15 16.55 12.32
C SER A 270 -11.82 15.29 13.12
N ALA A 271 -11.17 15.47 14.27
CA ALA A 271 -10.91 14.36 15.19
C ALA A 271 -12.22 13.65 15.63
N SER A 272 -13.32 14.40 15.74
CA SER A 272 -14.65 13.83 16.04
C SER A 272 -15.19 12.94 14.93
N GLU A 273 -15.09 13.36 13.66
CA GLU A 273 -15.49 12.53 12.51
C GLU A 273 -14.73 11.20 12.51
N VAL A 274 -13.40 11.23 12.74
CA VAL A 274 -12.58 10.02 12.84
C VAL A 274 -12.97 9.17 14.05
N ALA A 275 -13.18 9.78 15.22
CA ALA A 275 -13.56 9.06 16.44
C ALA A 275 -14.92 8.38 16.31
N GLU A 276 -15.89 9.03 15.67
CA GLU A 276 -17.22 8.48 15.38
C GLU A 276 -17.12 7.29 14.40
N ALA A 277 -16.31 7.41 13.35
CA ALA A 277 -16.05 6.31 12.43
C ALA A 277 -15.42 5.11 13.15
N VAL A 278 -14.41 5.32 14.01
CA VAL A 278 -13.82 4.26 14.85
C VAL A 278 -14.87 3.61 15.75
N LYS A 279 -15.73 4.41 16.39
CA LYS A 279 -16.81 3.89 17.25
C LYS A 279 -17.84 3.07 16.47
N ARG A 280 -18.13 3.44 15.22
CA ARG A 280 -18.99 2.63 14.35
C ARG A 280 -18.33 1.30 14.01
N LEU A 281 -17.05 1.33 13.64
CA LEU A 281 -16.29 0.11 13.35
C LEU A 281 -16.17 -0.82 14.55
N SER A 282 -16.05 -0.26 15.76
CA SER A 282 -15.89 -1.05 16.98
C SER A 282 -17.11 -1.88 17.36
N ALA A 283 -18.28 -1.59 16.78
CA ALA A 283 -19.48 -2.42 16.91
C ALA A 283 -19.34 -3.78 16.20
N ALA A 284 -18.51 -3.86 15.15
CA ALA A 284 -18.29 -5.08 14.36
C ALA A 284 -16.89 -5.69 14.59
N VAL A 285 -15.89 -4.87 14.90
CA VAL A 285 -14.50 -5.31 15.08
C VAL A 285 -13.92 -4.76 16.38
N PRO A 286 -13.50 -5.60 17.33
CA PRO A 286 -12.82 -5.17 18.55
C PRO A 286 -11.66 -4.21 18.28
N VAL A 287 -11.53 -3.20 19.13
CA VAL A 287 -10.61 -2.05 18.97
C VAL A 287 -9.14 -2.49 18.88
N GLU A 288 -8.77 -3.59 19.52
CA GLU A 288 -7.44 -4.21 19.45
C GLU A 288 -7.10 -4.83 18.08
N ARG A 289 -8.12 -5.13 17.25
CA ARG A 289 -7.98 -5.64 15.88
C ARG A 289 -8.04 -4.55 14.81
N LEU A 290 -8.18 -3.28 15.21
CA LEU A 290 -8.24 -2.14 14.29
C LEU A 290 -6.85 -1.55 14.02
N TYR A 291 -6.56 -1.36 12.73
CA TYR A 291 -5.56 -0.44 12.21
C TYR A 291 -6.28 0.75 11.58
N VAL A 292 -6.20 1.94 12.16
CA VAL A 292 -6.75 3.16 11.56
C VAL A 292 -5.76 3.72 10.57
N ASN A 293 -6.19 3.91 9.32
CA ASN A 293 -5.36 4.41 8.24
C ASN A 293 -6.14 5.32 7.27
N PRO A 294 -5.46 6.05 6.38
CA PRO A 294 -6.10 6.70 5.25
C PRO A 294 -6.73 5.69 4.30
N SER A 295 -7.72 6.11 3.51
CA SER A 295 -8.45 5.28 2.52
C SER A 295 -7.54 4.62 1.48
N CYS A 296 -6.48 5.30 1.06
CA CYS A 296 -5.42 4.77 0.22
C CYS A 296 -4.08 5.47 0.51
N GLY A 297 -3.12 5.40 -0.41
CA GLY A 297 -1.88 6.17 -0.31
C GLY A 297 -2.11 7.68 -0.38
N LEU A 298 -1.30 8.46 0.34
CA LEU A 298 -1.48 9.92 0.50
C LEU A 298 -0.85 10.75 -0.63
N GLU A 299 -0.24 10.12 -1.65
CA GLU A 299 0.48 10.83 -2.73
C GLU A 299 -0.38 11.81 -3.53
N TYR A 300 -1.71 11.66 -3.49
CA TYR A 300 -2.67 12.52 -4.19
C TYR A 300 -2.84 13.90 -3.53
N LEU A 301 -2.26 14.10 -2.34
CA LEU A 301 -2.39 15.32 -1.56
C LEU A 301 -1.10 16.14 -1.56
N PRO A 302 -1.19 17.46 -1.34
CA PRO A 302 -0.05 18.25 -0.90
C PRO A 302 0.51 17.69 0.41
N ARG A 303 1.84 17.75 0.59
CA ARG A 303 2.54 17.18 1.75
C ARG A 303 2.08 17.76 3.09
N GLU A 304 1.74 19.04 3.14
CA GLU A 304 1.16 19.68 4.34
C GLU A 304 -0.20 19.11 4.70
N VAL A 305 -1.08 18.90 3.71
CA VAL A 305 -2.41 18.35 3.93
C VAL A 305 -2.31 16.89 4.39
N ALA A 306 -1.42 16.11 3.76
CA ALA A 306 -1.15 14.74 4.18
C ALA A 306 -0.70 14.68 5.64
N LEU A 307 0.23 15.55 6.05
CA LEU A 307 0.70 15.61 7.43
C LEU A 307 -0.41 15.99 8.41
N GLU A 308 -1.23 17.01 8.10
CA GLU A 308 -2.33 17.43 8.97
C GLU A 308 -3.42 16.35 9.08
N LYS A 309 -3.73 15.65 7.98
CA LYS A 309 -4.65 14.49 8.02
C LYS A 309 -4.13 13.38 8.93
N LEU A 310 -2.82 13.08 8.91
CA LEU A 310 -2.25 12.08 9.82
C LEU A 310 -2.39 12.51 11.29
N LYS A 311 -2.17 13.79 11.60
CA LYS A 311 -2.36 14.32 12.96
C LYS A 311 -3.81 14.18 13.42
N VAL A 312 -4.76 14.61 12.59
CA VAL A 312 -6.20 14.49 12.87
C VAL A 312 -6.61 13.02 13.05
N MET A 313 -6.11 12.14 12.18
CA MET A 313 -6.37 10.70 12.25
C MET A 313 -5.90 10.12 13.58
N VAL A 314 -4.68 10.46 14.00
CA VAL A 314 -4.13 10.00 15.28
C VAL A 314 -4.92 10.59 16.45
N GLU A 315 -5.23 11.88 16.42
CA GLU A 315 -6.03 12.55 17.45
C GLU A 315 -7.40 11.88 17.62
N GLY A 316 -8.14 11.67 16.52
CA GLY A 316 -9.45 11.02 16.54
C GLY A 316 -9.38 9.56 16.99
N ALA A 317 -8.34 8.82 16.56
CA ALA A 317 -8.11 7.46 17.04
C ALA A 317 -7.90 7.40 18.56
N ARG A 318 -7.10 8.32 19.12
CA ARG A 318 -6.90 8.42 20.58
C ARG A 318 -8.14 8.88 21.33
N GLN A 319 -8.91 9.80 20.75
CA GLN A 319 -10.18 10.24 21.32
C GLN A 319 -11.16 9.06 21.43
N ALA A 320 -11.23 8.19 20.42
CA ALA A 320 -12.07 7.00 20.47
C ALA A 320 -11.61 5.99 21.55
N GLU A 321 -10.31 5.81 21.75
CA GLU A 321 -9.77 4.95 22.82
C GLU A 321 -10.16 5.48 24.22
N GLY A 322 -10.09 6.80 24.44
CA GLY A 322 -10.48 7.40 25.72
C GLY A 322 -11.99 7.36 26.02
N VAL A 323 -12.83 7.10 25.02
CA VAL A 323 -14.30 6.98 25.15
C VAL A 323 -14.73 5.51 25.27
N THR A 324 -13.87 4.56 24.91
CA THR A 324 -14.16 3.11 24.94
C THR A 324 -13.58 2.37 26.15
N ALA A 325 -12.75 3.04 26.96
CA ALA A 325 -12.27 2.57 28.27
C ALA A 325 -13.23 2.94 29.41
#